data_AF-A0A1H9DR92-F1
#
_entry.id   AF-A0A1H9DR92-F1
#
_cell.length_a   1.000
_cell.length_b   1.000
_cell.length_c   1.000
_cell.angle_alpha   90.00
_cell.angle_beta   90.00
_cell.angle_gamma   90.00
#
_symmetry.space_group_name_H-M   'P 1'
#
loop_
_entity.id
_entity.type
_entity.pdbx_description
1 polymer ?
#
loop_
_entity_poly.entity_id
_entity_poly.type
_entity_poly.pdbx_seq_one_letter_code
_entity_poly.pdbx_strand_id
1 'polypeptide(L)'
;MSDIRNRLFPLQRRLDELQAAVGDDNPQANALIAALKDDLSQLAGEAVTTADKADANPETLEQEGDALKCPRCTLRGLYAVKGRVRERGEGAGREALHHCWSCGYEVWRPL
;
A
#
# COMPACT_ATOMS: atom_id res chain seq x y z
N MET A 1 -2.30 6.05 -11.54
CA MET A 1 -1.19 6.58 -10.71
C MET A 1 -1.23 8.11 -10.52
N SER A 2 -1.87 8.90 -11.39
CA SER A 2 -2.01 10.36 -11.19
C SER A 2 -2.91 10.78 -10.02
N ASP A 3 -3.82 9.91 -9.58
CA ASP A 3 -4.82 10.22 -8.56
C ASP A 3 -4.22 10.47 -7.16
N ILE A 4 -3.21 9.69 -6.76
CA ILE A 4 -2.63 9.78 -5.41
C ILE A 4 -1.80 11.07 -5.25
N ARG A 5 -0.92 11.39 -6.21
CA ARG A 5 -0.18 12.66 -6.19
C ARG A 5 -1.12 13.87 -6.26
N ASN A 6 -2.18 13.80 -7.06
CA ASN A 6 -3.18 14.86 -7.15
C ASN A 6 -3.96 15.06 -5.84
N ARG A 7 -4.06 14.03 -4.99
CA ARG A 7 -4.68 14.13 -3.64
C ARG A 7 -3.70 14.60 -2.57
N LEU A 8 -2.40 14.34 -2.72
CA LEU A 8 -1.38 14.75 -1.74
C LEU A 8 -1.06 16.25 -1.81
N PHE A 9 -1.02 16.83 -3.01
CA PHE A 9 -0.74 18.27 -3.19
C PHE A 9 -1.71 19.20 -2.44
N PRO A 10 -3.05 19.03 -2.51
CA PRO A 10 -3.97 19.87 -1.75
C PRO A 10 -3.89 19.65 -0.23
N LEU A 11 -3.41 18.47 0.23
CA LEU A 11 -3.20 18.21 1.65
C LEU A 11 -1.97 18.94 2.20
N GLN A 12 -0.86 18.96 1.45
CA GLN A 12 0.32 19.77 1.81
C GLN A 12 -0.04 21.25 1.90
N ARG A 13 -0.77 21.78 0.92
CA ARG A 13 -1.21 23.19 0.94
C ARG A 13 -2.07 23.53 2.17
N ARG A 14 -2.96 22.64 2.58
CA ARG A 14 -3.77 22.84 3.80
C ARG A 14 -2.94 22.82 5.08
N LEU A 15 -1.87 22.03 5.13
CA LEU A 15 -0.93 22.04 6.25
C LEU A 15 -0.11 23.33 6.29
N ASP A 16 0.25 23.90 5.15
CA ASP A 16 0.90 25.22 5.09
C ASP A 16 -0.04 26.32 5.59
N GLU A 17 -1.30 26.31 5.15
CA GLU A 17 -2.33 27.24 5.62
C GLU A 17 -2.57 27.09 7.14
N LEU A 18 -2.57 25.86 7.65
CA LEU A 18 -2.68 25.58 9.09
C LEU A 18 -1.46 26.10 9.86
N GLN A 19 -0.25 25.92 9.34
CA GLN A 19 0.96 26.43 9.99
C GLN A 19 0.97 27.96 10.07
N ALA A 20 0.54 28.63 8.99
CA ALA A 20 0.40 30.08 8.95
C ALA A 20 -0.69 30.58 9.92
N ALA A 21 -1.77 29.83 10.09
CA ALA A 21 -2.87 30.18 10.99
C ALA A 21 -2.53 29.96 12.48
N VAL A 22 -1.69 28.95 12.78
CA VAL A 22 -1.24 28.65 14.15
C VAL A 22 -0.19 29.65 14.63
N GLY A 23 0.68 30.14 13.73
CA GLY A 23 1.76 31.05 14.09
C GLY A 23 2.80 30.41 15.02
N ASP A 24 3.68 31.22 15.62
CA ASP A 24 4.72 30.72 16.53
C ASP A 24 4.23 30.50 17.98
N ASP A 25 2.98 30.84 18.27
CA ASP A 25 2.42 30.83 19.63
C ASP A 25 2.09 29.41 20.15
N ASN A 26 2.18 28.39 19.31
CA ASN A 26 1.96 27.01 19.71
C ASN A 26 3.04 26.05 19.15
N PRO A 27 4.16 25.86 19.87
CA PRO A 27 5.26 25.02 19.40
C PRO A 27 4.85 23.54 19.26
N GLN A 28 3.89 23.07 20.05
CA GLN A 28 3.40 21.70 19.96
C GLN A 28 2.57 21.47 18.68
N ALA A 29 1.72 22.43 18.32
CA ALA A 29 0.99 22.39 17.06
C ALA A 29 1.93 22.46 15.85
N ASN A 30 2.97 23.31 15.92
CA ASN A 30 4.00 23.38 14.87
C ASN A 30 4.78 22.07 14.72
N ALA A 31 5.14 21.41 15.82
CA ALA A 31 5.79 20.10 15.78
C ALA A 31 4.90 19.02 15.12
N LEU A 32 3.60 19.01 15.42
CA LEU A 32 2.65 18.09 14.80
C LEU A 32 2.46 18.36 13.31
N ILE A 33 2.41 19.63 12.90
CA ILE A 33 2.29 19.99 11.48
C ILE A 33 3.55 19.57 10.71
N ALA A 34 4.74 19.75 11.30
CA ALA A 34 5.99 19.29 10.71
C ALA A 34 6.01 17.76 10.54
N ALA A 35 5.64 17.00 11.57
CA ALA A 35 5.55 15.55 11.49
C ALA A 35 4.59 15.07 10.38
N LEU A 36 3.42 15.71 10.27
CA LEU A 36 2.45 15.39 9.22
C LEU A 36 2.97 15.71 7.80
N LYS A 37 3.80 16.75 7.65
CA LYS A 37 4.45 17.07 6.36
C LYS A 37 5.50 16.03 5.98
N ASP A 38 6.26 15.55 6.95
CA ASP A 38 7.27 14.50 6.74
C ASP A 38 6.60 13.18 6.35
N ASP A 39 5.54 12.77 7.05
CA ASP A 39 4.76 11.56 6.73
C ASP A 39 4.19 11.61 5.29
N LEU A 40 3.64 12.77 4.88
CA LEU A 40 3.13 12.94 3.52
C LEU A 40 4.24 12.86 2.46
N SER A 41 5.42 13.39 2.78
CA SER A 41 6.58 13.35 1.89
C SER A 41 7.15 11.93 1.76
N GLN A 42 7.16 11.17 2.86
CA GLN A 42 7.51 9.76 2.86
C GLN A 42 6.53 8.93 2.01
N LEU A 43 5.21 9.13 2.18
CA LEU A 43 4.20 8.45 1.37
C LEU A 43 4.32 8.80 -0.12
N ALA A 44 4.69 10.04 -0.44
CA ALA A 44 4.96 10.44 -1.83
C ALA A 44 6.22 9.75 -2.38
N GLY A 45 7.26 9.53 -1.56
CA GLY A 45 8.49 8.83 -1.92
C GLY A 45 8.32 7.30 -2.04
N GLU A 46 7.59 6.67 -1.13
CA GLU A 46 7.30 5.23 -1.15
C GLU A 46 6.41 4.83 -2.35
N ALA A 47 5.53 5.74 -2.78
CA ALA A 47 4.78 5.58 -4.03
C ALA A 47 5.68 5.59 -5.28
N VAL A 48 6.91 6.09 -5.19
CA VAL A 48 7.92 6.07 -6.27
C VAL A 48 8.82 4.84 -6.17
N THR A 49 9.24 4.45 -4.96
CA THR A 49 10.15 3.29 -4.77
C THR A 49 9.47 1.94 -5.02
N THR A 50 8.15 1.88 -4.99
CA THR A 50 7.38 0.70 -5.41
C THR A 50 7.32 0.53 -6.94
N ALA A 51 7.60 1.59 -7.72
CA ALA A 51 7.65 1.54 -9.17
C ALA A 51 8.98 0.99 -9.71
N ASP A 52 10.10 1.24 -9.01
CA ASP A 52 11.44 0.80 -9.44
C ASP A 52 11.81 -0.65 -9.04
N LYS A 53 10.94 -1.37 -8.32
CA LYS A 53 11.06 -2.83 -8.12
C LYS A 53 10.25 -3.63 -9.15
N ALA A 54 10.11 -3.09 -10.35
CA ALA A 54 9.69 -3.85 -11.52
C ALA A 54 10.93 -4.25 -12.33
N ASP A 55 11.73 -5.18 -11.83
CA ASP A 55 12.39 -6.18 -12.68
C ASP A 55 13.16 -7.23 -11.87
N ALA A 56 12.57 -8.42 -11.78
CA ALA A 56 13.23 -9.71 -12.01
C ALA A 56 12.27 -10.88 -11.63
N ASN A 57 11.69 -11.53 -12.65
CA ASN A 57 11.38 -12.98 -12.69
C ASN A 57 10.22 -13.55 -11.82
N PRO A 58 9.72 -14.77 -12.13
CA PRO A 58 9.09 -15.25 -13.37
C PRO A 58 7.57 -15.04 -13.31
N GLU A 59 6.92 -15.32 -14.45
CA GLU A 59 5.47 -15.47 -14.61
C GLU A 59 4.77 -15.93 -13.32
N THR A 60 4.04 -15.01 -12.70
CA THR A 60 2.90 -15.41 -11.88
C THR A 60 1.92 -15.92 -12.91
N LEU A 61 1.90 -17.24 -13.13
CA LEU A 61 0.83 -17.91 -13.84
C LEU A 61 -0.46 -17.23 -13.40
N GLU A 62 -1.17 -16.62 -14.35
CA GLU A 62 -2.59 -16.38 -14.16
C GLU A 62 -3.14 -17.75 -13.78
N GLN A 63 -3.38 -17.97 -12.49
CA GLN A 63 -4.00 -19.20 -12.06
C GLN A 63 -5.42 -19.06 -12.61
N GLU A 64 -5.65 -19.67 -13.79
CA GLU A 64 -6.99 -19.89 -14.33
C GLU A 64 -7.76 -20.65 -13.26
N GLY A 65 -8.47 -19.90 -12.43
CA GLY A 65 -9.12 -20.40 -11.24
C GLY A 65 -10.01 -19.29 -10.70
N ASP A 66 -11.31 -19.59 -10.64
CA ASP A 66 -12.35 -18.68 -10.18
C ASP A 66 -11.92 -17.92 -8.93
N ALA A 67 -12.02 -16.60 -8.96
CA ALA A 67 -11.66 -15.73 -7.84
C ALA A 67 -12.28 -16.26 -6.53
N LEU A 68 -11.45 -16.83 -5.66
CA LEU A 68 -11.89 -17.47 -4.42
C LEU A 68 -12.60 -16.45 -3.54
N LYS A 69 -13.82 -16.73 -3.05
CA LYS A 69 -14.52 -15.78 -2.16
C LYS A 69 -13.68 -15.45 -0.93
N CYS A 70 -13.59 -14.16 -0.59
CA CYS A 70 -12.93 -13.73 0.63
C CYS A 70 -13.66 -14.29 1.86
N PRO A 71 -13.01 -15.04 2.75
CA PRO A 71 -13.65 -15.62 3.93
C PRO A 71 -13.99 -14.56 4.99
N ARG A 72 -13.40 -13.35 4.91
CA ARG A 72 -13.61 -12.27 5.86
C ARG A 72 -14.81 -11.40 5.52
N CYS A 73 -14.91 -10.95 4.27
CA CYS A 73 -15.96 -10.01 3.85
C CYS A 73 -17.00 -10.58 2.89
N THR A 74 -16.72 -11.73 2.25
CA THR A 74 -17.56 -12.41 1.25
C THR A 74 -18.01 -11.59 0.02
N LEU A 75 -17.68 -10.30 -0.04
CA LEU A 75 -18.08 -9.35 -1.09
C LEU A 75 -17.34 -9.54 -2.41
N ARG A 76 -16.02 -9.70 -2.36
CA ARG A 76 -15.14 -9.89 -3.53
C ARG A 76 -14.24 -11.09 -3.36
N GLY A 77 -13.65 -11.49 -4.49
CA GLY A 77 -12.62 -12.53 -4.54
C GLY A 77 -11.33 -12.12 -3.81
N LEU A 78 -10.58 -13.13 -3.42
CA LEU A 78 -9.17 -13.11 -3.09
C LEU A 78 -8.38 -13.27 -4.39
N TYR A 79 -7.40 -12.41 -4.58
CA TYR A 79 -6.57 -12.42 -5.79
C TYR A 79 -5.11 -12.61 -5.40
N ALA A 80 -4.39 -13.42 -6.18
CA ALA A 80 -2.95 -13.56 -6.02
C ALA A 80 -2.26 -12.21 -6.28
N VAL A 81 -1.35 -11.82 -5.37
CA VAL A 81 -0.56 -10.60 -5.49
C VAL A 81 0.68 -10.91 -6.33
N LYS A 82 0.78 -10.26 -7.49
CA LYS A 82 1.89 -10.44 -8.43
C LYS A 82 3.24 -10.26 -7.74
N GLY A 83 4.15 -11.23 -7.94
CA GLY A 83 5.51 -11.19 -7.39
C GLY A 83 5.63 -11.42 -5.88
N ARG A 84 4.53 -11.73 -5.17
CA ARG A 84 4.57 -12.09 -3.74
C ARG A 84 4.48 -13.61 -3.58
N VAL A 85 5.58 -14.28 -3.91
CA VAL A 85 5.74 -15.74 -3.75
C VAL A 85 6.84 -16.01 -2.74
N ARG A 86 6.65 -17.02 -1.89
CA ARG A 86 7.69 -17.53 -0.98
C ARG A 86 7.75 -19.04 -1.00
N GLU A 87 8.88 -19.60 -0.59
CA GLU A 87 8.97 -21.02 -0.31
C GLU A 87 8.22 -21.33 0.99
N ARG A 88 7.46 -22.41 0.96
CA ARG A 88 6.87 -22.98 2.17
C ARG A 88 7.96 -23.76 2.91
N GLY A 89 7.96 -23.67 4.24
CA GLY A 89 8.89 -24.43 5.07
C GLY A 89 8.87 -25.93 4.74
N GLU A 90 10.01 -26.58 4.92
CA GLU A 90 10.19 -28.03 4.76
C GLU A 90 9.96 -28.57 3.33
N GLY A 91 10.29 -27.78 2.30
CA GLY A 91 10.25 -28.27 0.91
C GLY A 91 8.83 -28.56 0.38
N ALA A 92 7.80 -28.09 1.09
CA ALA A 92 6.38 -28.33 0.76
C ALA A 92 5.86 -27.45 -0.40
N GLY A 93 6.75 -27.00 -1.30
CA GLY A 93 6.41 -26.20 -2.47
C GLY A 93 6.44 -24.68 -2.25
N ARG A 94 5.84 -23.95 -3.19
CA ARG A 94 5.77 -22.48 -3.17
C ARG A 94 4.36 -22.03 -2.79
N GLU A 95 4.28 -20.87 -2.15
CA GLU A 95 3.01 -20.23 -1.83
C GLU A 95 2.98 -18.77 -2.27
N ALA A 96 1.82 -18.32 -2.73
CA ALA A 96 1.57 -16.95 -3.15
C ALA A 96 0.67 -16.22 -2.14
N LEU A 97 0.99 -14.95 -1.91
CA LEU A 97 0.15 -14.06 -1.13
C LEU A 97 -1.12 -13.76 -1.91
N HIS A 98 -2.27 -13.95 -1.28
CA HIS A 98 -3.56 -13.53 -1.78
C HIS A 98 -4.06 -12.35 -0.98
N HIS A 99 -4.61 -11.34 -1.66
CA HIS A 99 -5.13 -10.12 -1.07
C HIS A 99 -6.58 -9.87 -1.48
N CYS A 100 -7.41 -9.46 -0.53
CA CYS A 100 -8.78 -9.00 -0.78
C CYS A 100 -8.86 -7.48 -0.84
N TRP A 101 -9.04 -6.93 -2.03
CA TRP A 101 -9.16 -5.48 -2.28
C TRP A 101 -10.37 -4.81 -1.64
N SER A 102 -11.31 -5.56 -1.07
CA SER A 102 -12.47 -4.99 -0.36
C SER A 102 -12.21 -4.73 1.12
N CYS A 103 -11.47 -5.63 1.80
CA CYS A 103 -11.32 -5.56 3.25
C CYS A 103 -9.88 -5.65 3.74
N GLY A 104 -8.90 -5.73 2.83
CA GLY A 104 -7.48 -5.82 3.14
C GLY A 104 -7.05 -7.17 3.72
N TYR A 105 -7.88 -8.22 3.65
CA TYR A 105 -7.51 -9.53 4.15
C TYR A 105 -6.40 -10.17 3.31
N GLU A 106 -5.36 -10.66 3.98
CA GLU A 106 -4.19 -11.26 3.37
C GLU A 106 -3.96 -12.69 3.87
N VAL A 107 -3.62 -13.59 2.96
CA VAL A 107 -3.34 -15.00 3.28
C VAL A 107 -2.35 -15.62 2.30
N TRP A 108 -1.42 -16.43 2.81
CA TRP A 108 -0.53 -17.24 1.97
C TRP A 108 -1.22 -18.54 1.58
N ARG A 109 -1.22 -18.88 0.29
CA ARG A 109 -1.84 -20.08 -0.25
C ARG A 109 -0.83 -20.85 -1.11
N PRO A 110 -0.86 -22.18 -1.11
CA PRO A 110 -0.05 -22.96 -2.05
C PRO A 110 -0.33 -22.52 -3.48
N LEU A 111 0.73 -22.44 -4.30
CA LEU A 111 0.60 -22.32 -5.76
C LEU A 111 0.08 -23.63 -6.37
#